data_AF-A0A2N6DV17-F1
#
_entry.id   AF-A0A2N6DV17-F1
#
_cell.length_a   1.000
_cell.length_b   1.000
_cell.length_c   1.000
_cell.angle_alpha   90.00
_cell.angle_beta   90.00
_cell.angle_gamma   90.00
#
_symmetry.space_group_name_H-M   'P 1'
#
loop_
_entity.id
_entity.type
_entity.pdbx_description
1 polymer ?
#
loop_
_entity_poly.entity_id
_entity_poly.type
_entity_poly.pdbx_seq_one_letter_code
_entity_poly.pdbx_strand_id
1 'polypeptide(L)'
;TVIGGWFMTAIIASTAAALFAVVIFYGKWVGVVLLLVLAGLLIWNAHRAHKAMEAEAEKGKVFNLESVEDPRQGIETTFEHMGALLNAIRESLDNTLEALFKQDFDRVSEERKSIKKTQKWSNIIIANVFKAMRLLDQQGLVVSHRYPQTIRRLQKLADGHRDIVLRAYTHVGNHHKGLLSVQIEELEQVRQRLHLILQEVEEVISRRQIADLARLREKDAELREFAAALNEKQMARIHNNSSKTRLSILYYGIIGNAMMISKQNLELLEIFDQSFGEIESRK
;
A
#
# COMPACT_ATOMS: atom_id res chain seq x y z
N THR A 1 -6.65 -3.13 37.42
CA THR A 1 -7.07 -3.38 36.01
C THR A 1 -7.24 -4.86 35.66
N VAL A 2 -6.72 -5.82 36.44
CA VAL A 2 -6.88 -7.27 36.16
C VAL A 2 -8.30 -7.80 36.46
N ILE A 3 -8.92 -7.34 37.56
CA ILE A 3 -10.25 -7.79 38.02
C ILE A 3 -11.36 -7.44 37.02
N GLY A 4 -11.31 -6.24 36.42
CA GLY A 4 -12.30 -5.82 35.43
C GLY A 4 -12.22 -6.62 34.12
N GLY A 5 -11.03 -7.05 33.72
CA GLY A 5 -10.83 -7.90 32.54
C GLY A 5 -11.42 -9.30 32.73
N TRP A 6 -11.15 -9.95 33.88
CA TRP A 6 -11.68 -11.27 34.18
C TRP A 6 -13.21 -11.28 34.32
N PHE A 7 -13.78 -10.24 34.92
CA PHE A 7 -15.23 -10.10 35.04
C PHE A 7 -15.91 -9.95 33.65
N MET A 8 -15.32 -9.15 32.75
CA MET A 8 -15.83 -9.00 31.39
C MET A 8 -15.75 -10.32 30.60
N THR A 9 -14.62 -11.04 30.68
CA THR A 9 -14.48 -12.35 30.03
C THR A 9 -15.52 -13.35 30.55
N ALA A 10 -15.78 -13.36 31.86
CA ALA A 10 -16.79 -14.22 32.47
C ALA A 10 -18.22 -13.90 32.00
N ILE A 11 -18.57 -12.61 31.86
CA ILE A 11 -19.87 -12.19 31.33
C ILE A 11 -20.04 -12.63 29.88
N ILE A 12 -19.02 -12.42 29.04
CA ILE A 12 -19.05 -12.81 27.62
C ILE A 12 -19.19 -14.33 27.49
N ALA A 13 -18.40 -15.10 28.25
CA ALA A 13 -18.47 -16.56 28.24
C ALA A 13 -19.84 -17.08 28.71
N SER A 14 -20.39 -16.50 29.78
CA SER A 14 -21.71 -16.89 30.31
C SER A 14 -22.83 -16.57 29.33
N THR A 15 -22.75 -15.42 28.67
CA THR A 15 -23.73 -14.98 27.66
C THR A 15 -23.67 -15.87 26.42
N ALA A 16 -22.48 -16.21 25.94
CA ALA A 16 -22.29 -17.14 24.83
C ALA A 16 -22.81 -18.55 25.16
N ALA A 17 -22.53 -19.06 26.36
CA ALA A 17 -23.03 -20.34 26.84
C ALA A 17 -24.57 -20.36 26.93
N ALA A 18 -25.18 -19.29 27.45
CA ALA A 18 -26.63 -19.14 27.49
C ALA A 18 -27.23 -19.12 26.07
N LEU A 19 -26.60 -18.42 25.12
CA LEU A 19 -27.04 -18.39 23.73
C LEU A 19 -26.99 -19.80 23.09
N PHE A 20 -25.90 -20.54 23.31
CA PHE A 20 -25.78 -21.92 22.84
C PHE A 20 -26.85 -22.82 23.47
N ALA A 21 -27.10 -22.68 24.77
CA ALA A 21 -28.13 -23.44 25.46
C ALA A 21 -29.52 -23.15 24.87
N VAL A 22 -29.85 -21.89 24.57
CA VAL A 22 -31.12 -21.50 23.93
C VAL A 22 -31.25 -22.14 22.54
N VAL A 23 -30.19 -22.06 21.72
CA VAL A 23 -30.19 -22.66 20.37
C VAL A 23 -30.38 -24.17 20.42
N ILE A 24 -29.73 -24.86 21.37
CA ILE A 24 -29.88 -26.31 21.57
C ILE A 24 -31.27 -26.64 22.12
N PHE A 25 -31.80 -25.85 23.05
CA PHE A 25 -33.08 -26.11 23.69
C PHE A 25 -34.24 -26.05 22.68
N TYR A 26 -34.32 -25.00 21.87
CA TYR A 26 -35.39 -24.84 20.88
C TYR A 26 -35.12 -25.63 19.59
N GLY A 27 -33.86 -25.67 19.12
CA GLY A 27 -33.48 -26.33 17.88
C GLY A 27 -33.23 -27.84 18.00
N LYS A 28 -33.11 -28.37 19.22
CA LYS A 28 -32.77 -29.77 19.52
C LYS A 28 -31.56 -30.24 18.69
N TRP A 29 -31.65 -31.41 18.07
CA TRP A 29 -30.56 -31.97 17.26
C TRP A 29 -30.17 -31.08 16.07
N VAL A 30 -31.12 -30.37 15.47
CA VAL A 30 -30.87 -29.41 14.37
C VAL A 30 -30.04 -28.23 14.89
N GLY A 31 -30.33 -27.75 16.10
CA GLY A 31 -29.55 -26.69 16.77
C GLY A 31 -28.11 -27.10 17.03
N VAL A 32 -27.87 -28.36 17.44
CA VAL A 32 -26.52 -28.89 17.62
C VAL A 32 -25.75 -28.93 16.30
N VAL A 33 -26.36 -29.43 15.22
CA VAL A 33 -25.74 -29.46 13.88
C VAL A 33 -25.41 -28.03 13.42
N LEU A 34 -26.31 -27.07 13.61
CA LEU A 34 -26.09 -25.67 13.25
C LEU A 34 -24.91 -25.04 14.00
N LEU A 35 -24.78 -25.30 15.31
CA LEU A 35 -23.64 -24.83 16.10
C LEU A 35 -22.32 -25.47 15.66
N LEU A 36 -22.32 -26.76 15.29
CA LEU A 36 -21.13 -27.44 14.76
C LEU A 36 -20.70 -26.85 13.42
N VAL A 37 -21.64 -26.55 12.52
CA VAL A 37 -21.34 -25.87 11.25
C VAL A 37 -20.78 -24.47 11.51
N LEU A 38 -21.40 -23.69 12.41
CA LEU A 38 -20.91 -22.37 12.79
C LEU A 38 -19.49 -22.44 13.37
N ALA A 39 -19.22 -23.38 14.27
CA ALA A 39 -17.89 -23.61 14.82
C ALA A 39 -16.87 -23.96 13.73
N GLY A 40 -17.24 -24.85 12.79
CA GLY A 40 -16.42 -25.19 11.63
C GLY A 40 -16.09 -23.97 10.76
N LEU A 41 -17.09 -23.11 10.48
CA LEU A 41 -16.89 -21.86 9.73
C LEU A 41 -15.98 -20.88 10.47
N LEU A 42 -16.15 -20.73 11.79
CA LEU A 42 -15.30 -19.87 12.61
C LEU A 42 -13.85 -20.37 12.62
N ILE A 43 -13.64 -21.68 12.78
CA ILE A 43 -12.30 -22.29 12.72
C ILE A 43 -11.69 -22.12 11.33
N TRP A 44 -12.46 -22.36 10.26
CA TRP A 44 -12.00 -22.16 8.89
C TRP A 44 -11.57 -20.70 8.63
N ASN A 45 -12.38 -19.74 9.06
CA ASN A 45 -12.08 -18.32 8.91
C ASN A 45 -10.86 -17.91 9.74
N ALA A 46 -10.75 -18.39 10.98
CA ALA A 46 -9.59 -18.17 11.83
C ALA A 46 -8.32 -18.77 11.22
N HIS A 47 -8.40 -19.99 10.68
CA HIS A 47 -7.28 -20.65 10.02
C HIS A 47 -6.85 -19.92 8.75
N ARG A 48 -7.80 -19.45 7.91
CA ARG A 48 -7.48 -18.60 6.75
C ARG A 48 -6.83 -17.29 7.16
N ALA A 49 -7.33 -16.64 8.21
CA ALA A 49 -6.74 -15.42 8.73
C ALA A 49 -5.32 -15.67 9.27
N HIS A 50 -5.11 -16.76 10.00
CA HIS A 50 -3.79 -17.16 10.50
C HIS A 50 -2.82 -17.48 9.36
N LYS A 51 -3.27 -18.23 8.35
CA LYS A 51 -2.46 -18.54 7.16
C LYS A 51 -2.13 -17.30 6.35
N ALA A 52 -3.06 -16.34 6.24
CA ALA A 52 -2.78 -15.03 5.65
C ALA A 52 -1.75 -14.26 6.47
N MET A 53 -1.85 -14.28 7.81
CA MET A 53 -0.86 -13.67 8.70
C MET A 53 0.50 -14.37 8.62
N GLU A 54 0.55 -15.69 8.45
CA GLU A 54 1.79 -16.45 8.26
C GLU A 54 2.44 -16.17 6.90
N ALA A 55 1.66 -16.14 5.81
CA ALA A 55 2.15 -15.74 4.50
C ALA A 55 2.65 -14.28 4.50
N GLU A 56 1.97 -13.41 5.25
CA GLU A 56 2.38 -12.03 5.48
C GLU A 56 3.67 -11.95 6.33
N ALA A 57 3.79 -12.81 7.35
CA ALA A 57 4.98 -12.91 8.18
C ALA A 57 6.17 -13.47 7.40
N GLU A 58 5.96 -14.44 6.50
CA GLU A 58 6.94 -14.95 5.54
C GLU A 58 7.44 -13.84 4.60
N LYS A 59 6.54 -13.06 4.00
CA LYS A 59 6.91 -11.84 3.26
C LYS A 59 7.68 -10.85 4.13
N GLY A 60 7.38 -10.81 5.44
CA GLY A 60 8.10 -10.04 6.44
C GLY A 60 9.46 -10.60 6.85
N LYS A 61 9.74 -11.90 6.67
CA LYS A 61 11.04 -12.52 6.97
C LYS A 61 12.13 -12.02 6.02
N VAL A 62 11.76 -11.69 4.78
CA VAL A 62 12.61 -10.98 3.82
C VAL A 62 13.14 -9.70 4.46
N PHE A 63 12.28 -8.95 5.16
CA PHE A 63 12.60 -7.72 5.88
C PHE A 63 13.29 -7.90 7.24
N ASN A 64 14.01 -9.00 7.47
CA ASN A 64 14.89 -9.11 8.64
C ASN A 64 16.23 -8.42 8.39
N LEU A 65 16.71 -7.71 9.41
CA LEU A 65 18.06 -7.17 9.47
C LEU A 65 19.03 -8.35 9.65
N GLU A 66 19.28 -9.13 8.61
CA GLU A 66 20.35 -10.12 8.66
C GLU A 66 21.69 -9.41 8.88
N SER A 67 22.63 -10.12 9.51
CA SER A 67 24.03 -9.74 9.59
C SER A 67 24.62 -9.71 8.18
N VAL A 68 24.31 -8.65 7.43
CA VAL A 68 24.98 -8.31 6.18
C VAL A 68 26.45 -8.03 6.54
N GLU A 69 27.27 -9.08 6.48
CA GLU A 69 28.73 -8.98 6.52
C GLU A 69 29.26 -8.59 5.13
N ASP A 70 28.53 -8.96 4.06
CA ASP A 70 28.84 -8.59 2.68
C ASP A 70 27.96 -7.41 2.20
N PRO A 71 28.52 -6.19 2.02
CA PRO A 71 27.78 -5.06 1.48
C PRO A 71 27.09 -5.32 0.14
N ARG A 72 27.60 -6.23 -0.70
CA ARG A 72 26.94 -6.59 -1.97
C ARG A 72 25.61 -7.26 -1.71
N GLN A 73 25.58 -8.27 -0.83
CA GLN A 73 24.34 -8.91 -0.40
C GLN A 73 23.36 -7.89 0.20
N GLY A 74 23.84 -6.90 0.94
CA GLY A 74 23.01 -5.81 1.46
C GLY A 74 22.34 -4.95 0.39
N ILE A 75 23.04 -4.70 -0.72
CA ILE A 75 22.48 -4.02 -1.89
C ILE A 75 21.40 -4.89 -2.53
N GLU A 76 21.70 -6.18 -2.75
CA GLU A 76 20.79 -7.15 -3.35
C GLU A 76 19.45 -7.21 -2.62
N THR A 77 19.51 -7.41 -1.30
CA THR A 77 18.35 -7.41 -0.40
C THR A 77 17.60 -6.07 -0.44
N THR A 78 18.32 -4.95 -0.56
CA THR A 78 17.69 -3.62 -0.66
C THR A 78 16.86 -3.49 -1.94
N PHE A 79 17.37 -3.95 -3.09
CA PHE A 79 16.63 -3.94 -4.35
C PHE A 79 15.39 -4.84 -4.30
N GLU A 80 15.52 -6.05 -3.77
CA GLU A 80 14.40 -6.98 -3.61
C GLU A 80 13.29 -6.40 -2.73
N HIS A 81 13.68 -5.83 -1.59
CA HIS A 81 12.72 -5.20 -0.67
C HIS A 81 12.03 -4.00 -1.31
N MET A 82 12.78 -3.23 -2.10
CA MET A 82 12.26 -2.07 -2.79
C MET A 82 11.21 -2.48 -3.84
N GLY A 83 11.53 -3.45 -4.67
CA GLY A 83 10.59 -4.03 -5.64
C GLY A 83 9.32 -4.52 -4.96
N ALA A 84 9.46 -5.26 -3.84
CA ALA A 84 8.32 -5.73 -3.06
C ALA A 84 7.46 -4.60 -2.47
N LEU A 85 8.08 -3.51 -1.99
CA LEU A 85 7.37 -2.32 -1.49
C LEU A 85 6.58 -1.65 -2.62
N LEU A 86 7.21 -1.44 -3.78
CA LEU A 86 6.57 -0.79 -4.92
C LEU A 86 5.41 -1.62 -5.46
N ASN A 87 5.57 -2.94 -5.55
CA ASN A 87 4.46 -3.84 -5.90
C ASN A 87 3.29 -3.69 -4.92
N ALA A 88 3.57 -3.73 -3.62
CA ALA A 88 2.53 -3.62 -2.59
C ALA A 88 1.81 -2.27 -2.63
N ILE A 89 2.53 -1.17 -2.89
CA ILE A 89 1.93 0.16 -3.08
C ILE A 89 1.04 0.17 -4.34
N ARG A 90 1.54 -0.35 -5.47
CA ARG A 90 0.81 -0.40 -6.74
C ARG A 90 -0.51 -1.17 -6.61
N GLU A 91 -0.45 -2.42 -6.13
CA GLU A 91 -1.63 -3.27 -5.93
C GLU A 91 -2.64 -2.61 -4.98
N SER A 92 -2.16 -2.04 -3.88
CA SER A 92 -3.02 -1.39 -2.89
C SER A 92 -3.71 -0.14 -3.44
N LEU A 93 -3.03 0.67 -4.25
CA LEU A 93 -3.61 1.83 -4.91
C LEU A 93 -4.69 1.43 -5.91
N ASP A 94 -4.44 0.39 -6.72
CA ASP A 94 -5.43 -0.12 -7.67
C ASP A 94 -6.68 -0.63 -6.96
N ASN A 95 -6.49 -1.49 -5.95
CA ASN A 95 -7.58 -2.03 -5.15
C ASN A 95 -8.40 -0.91 -4.47
N THR A 96 -7.71 0.09 -3.92
CA THR A 96 -8.33 1.23 -3.24
C THR A 96 -9.19 2.05 -4.19
N LEU A 97 -8.65 2.39 -5.37
CA LEU A 97 -9.35 3.23 -6.34
C LEU A 97 -10.53 2.48 -6.96
N GLU A 98 -10.37 1.21 -7.34
CA GLU A 98 -11.48 0.37 -7.79
C GLU A 98 -12.61 0.28 -6.74
N ALA A 99 -12.25 0.05 -5.48
CA ALA A 99 -13.20 -0.07 -4.40
C ALA A 99 -13.90 1.27 -4.11
N LEU A 100 -13.17 2.40 -4.20
CA LEU A 100 -13.76 3.73 -4.12
C LEU A 100 -14.79 3.97 -5.24
N PHE A 101 -14.48 3.60 -6.48
CA PHE A 101 -15.38 3.77 -7.63
C PHE A 101 -16.65 2.93 -7.48
N LYS A 102 -16.53 1.75 -6.87
CA LYS A 102 -17.65 0.83 -6.60
C LYS A 102 -18.36 1.07 -5.27
N GLN A 103 -17.89 2.02 -4.45
CA GLN A 103 -18.38 2.26 -3.08
C GLN A 103 -18.28 1.00 -2.18
N ASP A 104 -17.26 0.18 -2.40
CA ASP A 104 -17.01 -1.06 -1.68
C ASP A 104 -16.26 -0.79 -0.37
N PHE A 105 -16.99 -0.71 0.74
CA PHE A 105 -16.41 -0.42 2.05
C PHE A 105 -15.48 -1.54 2.54
N ASP A 106 -15.84 -2.79 2.31
CA ASP A 106 -15.09 -3.94 2.83
C ASP A 106 -13.69 -3.96 2.23
N ARG A 107 -13.59 -3.80 0.90
CA ARG A 107 -12.29 -3.75 0.21
C ARG A 107 -11.46 -2.53 0.60
N VAL A 108 -12.06 -1.34 0.75
CA VAL A 108 -11.30 -0.16 1.23
C VAL A 108 -10.87 -0.32 2.70
N SER A 109 -11.66 -1.00 3.53
CA SER A 109 -11.32 -1.32 4.92
C SER A 109 -10.15 -2.29 5.03
N GLU A 110 -10.07 -3.26 4.12
CA GLU A 110 -8.90 -4.14 3.96
C GLU A 110 -7.66 -3.34 3.56
N GLU A 111 -7.77 -2.48 2.55
CA GLU A 111 -6.64 -1.65 2.09
C GLU A 111 -6.16 -0.66 3.14
N ARG A 112 -7.03 -0.16 4.03
CA ARG A 112 -6.60 0.66 5.17
C ARG A 112 -5.58 -0.06 6.06
N LYS A 113 -5.64 -1.39 6.17
CA LYS A 113 -4.69 -2.19 6.95
C LYS A 113 -3.30 -2.21 6.29
N SER A 114 -3.23 -2.11 4.96
CA SER A 114 -1.98 -2.12 4.20
C SER A 114 -1.10 -0.90 4.51
N ILE A 115 -1.69 0.23 4.93
CA ILE A 115 -0.95 1.45 5.31
C ILE A 115 0.15 1.15 6.35
N LYS A 116 -0.19 0.39 7.40
CA LYS A 116 0.77 0.05 8.46
C LYS A 116 1.91 -0.81 7.94
N LYS A 117 1.59 -1.73 7.01
CA LYS A 117 2.55 -2.61 6.36
C LYS A 117 3.51 -1.80 5.48
N THR A 118 2.99 -0.97 4.58
CA THR A 118 3.79 -0.09 3.71
C THR A 118 4.72 0.80 4.52
N GLN A 119 4.23 1.41 5.60
CA GLN A 119 5.06 2.23 6.47
C GLN A 119 6.18 1.44 7.16
N LYS A 120 5.86 0.24 7.68
CA LYS A 120 6.85 -0.65 8.30
C LYS A 120 7.93 -1.05 7.30
N TRP A 121 7.54 -1.48 6.11
CA TRP A 121 8.47 -1.89 5.05
C TRP A 121 9.36 -0.73 4.58
N SER A 122 8.78 0.46 4.38
CA SER A 122 9.54 1.68 4.05
C SER A 122 10.63 1.97 5.09
N ASN A 123 10.30 1.89 6.39
CA ASN A 123 11.27 2.10 7.46
C ASN A 123 12.40 1.05 7.46
N ILE A 124 12.09 -0.21 7.20
CA ILE A 124 13.09 -1.28 7.13
C ILE A 124 14.01 -1.08 5.94
N ILE A 125 13.46 -0.73 4.77
CA ILE A 125 14.26 -0.46 3.57
C ILE A 125 15.19 0.72 3.81
N ILE A 126 14.70 1.79 4.43
CA ILE A 126 15.55 2.93 4.82
C ILE A 126 16.72 2.45 5.68
N ALA A 127 16.47 1.64 6.71
CA ALA A 127 17.53 1.11 7.58
C ALA A 127 18.55 0.25 6.81
N ASN A 128 18.08 -0.59 5.89
CA ASN A 128 18.94 -1.45 5.07
C ASN A 128 19.79 -0.63 4.08
N VAL A 129 19.20 0.36 3.42
CA VAL A 129 19.91 1.32 2.57
C VAL A 129 21.06 1.99 3.33
N PHE A 130 20.83 2.45 4.56
CA PHE A 130 21.87 3.01 5.41
C PHE A 130 22.98 2.01 5.72
N LYS A 131 22.61 0.79 6.11
CA LYS A 131 23.57 -0.25 6.44
C LYS A 131 24.45 -0.61 5.24
N ALA A 132 23.85 -0.83 4.07
CA ALA A 132 24.54 -1.19 2.84
C ALA A 132 25.53 -0.10 2.41
N MET A 133 25.08 1.15 2.33
CA MET A 133 25.95 2.26 1.92
C MET A 133 27.08 2.52 2.92
N ARG A 134 26.85 2.39 4.24
CA ARG A 134 27.91 2.50 5.26
C ARG A 134 28.98 1.42 5.09
N LEU A 135 28.58 0.19 4.81
CA LEU A 135 29.52 -0.93 4.61
C LEU A 135 30.35 -0.75 3.33
N LEU A 136 29.75 -0.26 2.26
CA LEU A 136 30.45 0.05 1.01
C LEU A 136 31.50 1.17 1.21
N ASP A 137 31.14 2.24 1.93
CA ASP A 137 32.04 3.34 2.28
C ASP A 137 33.25 2.85 3.10
N GLN A 138 33.01 1.96 4.08
CA GLN A 138 34.06 1.32 4.87
C GLN A 138 35.02 0.44 4.04
N GLN A 139 34.57 -0.09 2.90
CA GLN A 139 35.39 -0.86 1.96
C GLN A 139 36.12 0.02 0.93
N GLY A 140 36.01 1.35 1.04
CA GLY A 140 36.65 2.30 0.12
C GLY A 140 35.99 2.37 -1.25
N LEU A 141 34.76 1.85 -1.41
CA LEU A 141 33.99 2.01 -2.63
C LEU A 141 33.35 3.40 -2.65
N VAL A 142 33.42 4.07 -3.80
CA VAL A 142 32.76 5.36 -3.99
C VAL A 142 31.25 5.12 -4.09
N VAL A 143 30.50 5.54 -3.07
CA VAL A 143 29.03 5.46 -3.05
C VAL A 143 28.45 6.87 -3.11
N SER A 144 27.34 7.03 -3.82
CA SER A 144 26.60 8.29 -3.75
C SER A 144 26.05 8.49 -2.33
N HIS A 145 26.45 9.55 -1.63
CA HIS A 145 25.96 9.87 -0.27
C HIS A 145 24.52 10.45 -0.27
N ARG A 146 23.63 9.95 -1.14
CA ARG A 146 22.26 10.45 -1.32
C ARG A 146 21.26 9.91 -0.29
N TYR A 147 21.73 9.56 0.91
CA TYR A 147 20.90 9.04 2.01
C TYR A 147 19.65 9.89 2.26
N PRO A 148 19.75 11.23 2.42
CA PRO A 148 18.58 12.05 2.73
C PRO A 148 17.53 12.00 1.62
N GLN A 149 17.97 11.92 0.36
CA GLN A 149 17.07 11.86 -0.79
C GLN A 149 16.33 10.53 -0.83
N THR A 150 17.02 9.39 -0.69
CA THR A 150 16.38 8.06 -0.69
C THR A 150 15.32 7.95 0.39
N ILE A 151 15.62 8.38 1.62
CA ILE A 151 14.67 8.42 2.74
C ILE A 151 13.45 9.25 2.36
N ARG A 152 13.67 10.47 1.87
CA ARG A 152 12.60 11.40 1.54
C ARG A 152 11.69 10.82 0.46
N ARG A 153 12.24 10.16 -0.56
CA ARG A 153 11.43 9.54 -1.64
C ARG A 153 10.58 8.40 -1.09
N LEU A 154 11.15 7.51 -0.28
CA LEU A 154 10.42 6.38 0.31
C LEU A 154 9.33 6.81 1.28
N GLN A 155 9.60 7.82 2.11
CA GLN A 155 8.60 8.40 2.99
C GLN A 155 7.47 9.04 2.19
N LYS A 156 7.79 9.80 1.14
CA LYS A 156 6.78 10.44 0.29
C LYS A 156 5.92 9.43 -0.47
N LEU A 157 6.49 8.32 -0.95
CA LEU A 157 5.73 7.21 -1.54
C LEU A 157 4.73 6.61 -0.54
N ALA A 158 5.19 6.29 0.67
CA ALA A 158 4.34 5.76 1.73
C ALA A 158 3.25 6.77 2.17
N ASP A 159 3.58 8.06 2.25
CA ASP A 159 2.63 9.12 2.57
C ASP A 159 1.56 9.30 1.48
N GLY A 160 1.95 9.26 0.21
CA GLY A 160 1.00 9.38 -0.91
C GLY A 160 0.03 8.20 -0.97
N HIS A 161 0.57 6.98 -0.80
CA HIS A 161 -0.22 5.76 -0.63
C HIS A 161 -1.23 5.92 0.51
N ARG A 162 -0.74 6.28 1.71
CA ARG A 162 -1.58 6.49 2.89
C ARG A 162 -2.68 7.51 2.67
N ASP A 163 -2.38 8.65 2.05
CA ASP A 163 -3.36 9.72 1.86
C ASP A 163 -4.49 9.29 0.90
N ILE A 164 -4.17 8.61 -0.21
CA ILE A 164 -5.19 8.07 -1.13
C ILE A 164 -6.09 7.06 -0.40
N VAL A 165 -5.49 6.09 0.30
CA VAL A 165 -6.23 5.04 1.02
C VAL A 165 -7.13 5.64 2.11
N LEU A 166 -6.63 6.58 2.91
CA LEU A 166 -7.43 7.20 3.97
C LEU A 166 -8.56 8.07 3.42
N ARG A 167 -8.35 8.77 2.30
CA ARG A 167 -9.41 9.54 1.63
C ARG A 167 -10.52 8.63 1.12
N ALA A 168 -10.16 7.54 0.46
CA ALA A 168 -11.12 6.54 0.01
C ALA A 168 -11.89 5.94 1.18
N TYR A 169 -11.17 5.50 2.22
CA TYR A 169 -11.76 4.89 3.42
C TYR A 169 -12.74 5.84 4.12
N THR A 170 -12.32 7.09 4.33
CA THR A 170 -13.15 8.10 4.98
C THR A 170 -14.36 8.46 4.11
N HIS A 171 -14.20 8.50 2.79
CA HIS A 171 -15.29 8.82 1.89
C HIS A 171 -16.37 7.74 1.89
N VAL A 172 -15.99 6.48 1.68
CA VAL A 172 -16.91 5.34 1.61
C VAL A 172 -17.47 5.01 2.99
N GLY A 173 -16.61 4.99 4.03
CA GLY A 173 -17.01 4.68 5.40
C GLY A 173 -17.96 5.70 6.05
N ASN A 174 -17.97 6.95 5.57
CA ASN A 174 -18.94 7.95 5.99
C ASN A 174 -20.22 7.96 5.13
N HIS A 175 -20.42 6.95 4.26
CA HIS A 175 -21.55 6.83 3.34
C HIS A 175 -21.79 8.09 2.51
N HIS A 176 -20.70 8.75 2.09
CA HIS A 176 -20.82 9.91 1.22
C HIS A 176 -21.34 9.47 -0.16
N LYS A 177 -22.06 10.37 -0.84
CA LYS A 177 -22.44 10.14 -2.23
C LYS A 177 -21.17 9.93 -3.06
N GLY A 178 -21.16 8.87 -3.88
CA GLY A 178 -20.05 8.56 -4.77
C GLY A 178 -19.71 9.69 -5.76
N LEU A 179 -18.54 9.54 -6.38
CA LEU A 179 -18.06 10.41 -7.46
C LEU A 179 -19.04 10.43 -8.63
N LEU A 180 -19.03 11.51 -9.41
CA LEU A 180 -19.77 11.57 -10.67
C LEU A 180 -19.20 10.53 -11.64
N SER A 181 -20.01 9.96 -12.53
CA SER A 181 -19.54 8.98 -13.54
C SER A 181 -18.36 9.51 -14.34
N VAL A 182 -18.42 10.77 -14.77
CA VAL A 182 -17.31 11.44 -15.48
C VAL A 182 -16.05 11.54 -14.61
N GLN A 183 -16.18 11.75 -13.30
CA GLN A 183 -15.01 11.78 -12.40
C GLN A 183 -14.41 10.39 -12.20
N ILE A 184 -15.24 9.34 -12.20
CA ILE A 184 -14.77 7.96 -12.12
C ILE A 184 -13.96 7.61 -13.37
N GLU A 185 -14.48 7.90 -14.56
CA GLU A 185 -13.78 7.65 -15.84
C GLU A 185 -12.43 8.40 -15.92
N GLU A 186 -12.39 9.64 -15.44
CA GLU A 186 -11.16 10.43 -15.40
C GLU A 186 -10.14 9.88 -14.39
N LEU A 187 -10.58 9.50 -13.18
CA LEU A 187 -9.70 8.93 -12.17
C LEU A 187 -9.24 7.52 -12.51
N GLU A 188 -10.05 6.74 -13.23
CA GLU A 188 -9.66 5.45 -13.78
C GLU A 188 -8.50 5.59 -14.78
N GLN A 189 -8.55 6.62 -15.62
CA GLN A 189 -7.46 6.97 -16.53
C GLN A 189 -6.18 7.43 -15.80
N VAL A 190 -6.32 8.11 -14.66
CA VAL A 190 -5.19 8.45 -13.78
C VAL A 190 -4.60 7.20 -13.14
N ARG A 191 -5.46 6.30 -12.64
CA ARG A 191 -5.08 5.01 -12.03
C ARG A 191 -4.26 4.18 -13.01
N GLN A 192 -4.73 3.99 -14.23
CA GLN A 192 -4.04 3.19 -15.25
C GLN A 192 -2.66 3.75 -15.60
N ARG A 193 -2.54 5.07 -15.77
CA ARG A 193 -1.24 5.72 -16.04
C ARG A 193 -0.27 5.55 -14.87
N LEU A 194 -0.75 5.79 -13.65
CA LEU A 194 0.07 5.60 -12.45
C LEU A 194 0.50 4.14 -12.28
N HIS A 195 -0.41 3.19 -12.51
CA HIS A 195 -0.12 1.76 -12.48
C HIS A 195 1.03 1.38 -13.41
N LEU A 196 0.98 1.83 -14.67
CA LEU A 196 2.02 1.53 -15.66
C LEU A 196 3.40 2.10 -15.25
N ILE A 197 3.42 3.31 -14.68
CA ILE A 197 4.66 3.93 -14.18
C ILE A 197 5.20 3.13 -12.99
N LEU A 198 4.34 2.79 -12.03
CA LEU A 198 4.75 2.03 -10.84
C LEU A 198 5.25 0.62 -11.23
N GLN A 199 4.56 -0.04 -12.16
CA GLN A 199 4.93 -1.38 -12.63
C GLN A 199 6.28 -1.37 -13.35
N GLU A 200 6.54 -0.41 -14.24
CA GLU A 200 7.81 -0.36 -14.95
C GLU A 200 8.99 -0.10 -14.00
N VAL A 201 8.83 0.82 -13.04
CA VAL A 201 9.88 1.05 -12.02
C VAL A 201 10.07 -0.17 -11.12
N GLU A 202 8.98 -0.83 -10.71
CA GLU A 202 9.01 -2.08 -9.94
C GLU A 202 9.80 -3.16 -10.69
N GLU A 203 9.52 -3.37 -11.97
CA GLU A 203 10.19 -4.37 -12.82
C GLU A 203 11.68 -4.04 -12.98
N VAL A 204 12.02 -2.78 -13.24
CA VAL A 204 13.41 -2.33 -13.39
C VAL A 204 14.20 -2.55 -12.09
N ILE A 205 13.64 -2.17 -10.94
CA ILE A 205 14.29 -2.35 -9.63
C ILE A 205 14.41 -3.84 -9.27
N SER A 206 13.35 -4.62 -9.48
CA SER A 206 13.32 -6.04 -9.11
C SER A 206 14.27 -6.89 -9.97
N ARG A 207 14.40 -6.54 -11.26
CA ARG A 207 15.27 -7.25 -12.22
C ARG A 207 16.66 -6.64 -12.34
N ARG A 208 16.93 -5.52 -11.65
CA ARG A 208 18.17 -4.74 -11.72
C ARG A 208 18.57 -4.43 -13.17
N GLN A 209 17.59 -4.01 -13.93
CA GLN A 209 17.79 -3.65 -15.33
C GLN A 209 18.22 -2.19 -15.43
N ILE A 210 18.93 -1.84 -16.50
CA ILE A 210 19.22 -0.45 -16.82
C ILE A 210 17.88 0.23 -17.09
N ALA A 211 17.63 1.33 -16.39
CA ALA A 211 16.40 2.09 -16.50
C ALA A 211 16.35 2.89 -17.81
N ASP A 212 15.27 2.77 -18.59
CA ASP A 212 14.93 3.77 -19.60
C ASP A 212 14.29 5.00 -18.92
N LEU A 213 15.15 5.81 -18.30
CA LEU A 213 14.73 7.01 -17.59
C LEU A 213 14.08 8.05 -18.51
N ALA A 214 14.39 8.05 -19.81
CA ALA A 214 13.78 8.97 -20.77
C ALA A 214 12.31 8.61 -20.98
N ARG A 215 12.02 7.33 -21.24
CA ARG A 215 10.65 6.83 -21.38
C ARG A 215 9.82 7.01 -20.12
N LEU A 216 10.38 6.74 -18.94
CA LEU A 216 9.66 6.93 -17.68
C LEU A 216 9.36 8.42 -17.40
N ARG A 217 10.27 9.33 -17.77
CA ARG A 217 10.03 10.78 -17.69
C ARG A 217 8.91 11.22 -18.64
N GLU A 218 8.85 10.66 -19.84
CA GLU A 218 7.76 10.92 -20.79
C GLU A 218 6.40 10.51 -20.19
N LYS A 219 6.29 9.31 -19.60
CA LYS A 219 5.06 8.87 -18.92
C LYS A 219 4.66 9.76 -17.74
N ASP A 220 5.62 10.24 -16.93
CA ASP A 220 5.33 11.21 -15.86
C ASP A 220 4.83 12.54 -16.44
N ALA A 221 5.41 13.00 -17.54
CA ALA A 221 4.96 14.21 -18.23
C ALA A 221 3.55 14.06 -18.79
N GLU A 222 3.23 12.94 -19.44
CA GLU A 222 1.88 12.63 -19.91
C GLU A 222 0.85 12.59 -18.77
N LEU A 223 1.21 12.01 -17.62
CA LEU A 223 0.33 12.02 -16.44
C LEU A 223 0.06 13.44 -15.93
N ARG A 224 1.07 14.31 -15.93
CA ARG A 224 0.93 15.72 -15.53
C ARG A 224 0.09 16.52 -16.50
N GLU A 225 0.31 16.35 -17.79
CA GLU A 225 -0.47 17.01 -18.83
C GLU A 225 -1.94 16.58 -18.74
N PHE A 226 -2.19 15.29 -18.57
CA PHE A 226 -3.53 14.78 -18.36
C PHE A 226 -4.17 15.37 -17.10
N ALA A 227 -3.44 15.42 -15.98
CA ALA A 227 -3.91 16.05 -14.74
C ALA A 227 -4.23 17.54 -14.91
N ALA A 228 -3.47 18.28 -15.72
CA ALA A 228 -3.76 19.68 -16.05
C ALA A 228 -5.06 19.81 -16.85
N ALA A 229 -5.28 18.94 -17.84
CA ALA A 229 -6.56 18.91 -18.58
C ALA A 229 -7.75 18.55 -17.66
N LEU A 230 -7.56 17.64 -16.71
CA LEU A 230 -8.55 17.30 -15.70
C LEU A 230 -8.85 18.47 -14.75
N ASN A 231 -7.84 19.30 -14.44
CA ASN A 231 -8.05 20.51 -13.65
C ASN A 231 -9.01 21.48 -14.33
N GLU A 232 -8.84 21.76 -15.63
CA GLU A 232 -9.75 22.64 -16.38
C GLU A 232 -11.20 22.13 -16.35
N LYS A 233 -11.39 20.81 -16.55
CA LYS A 233 -12.70 20.16 -16.46
C LYS A 233 -13.30 20.29 -15.06
N GLN A 234 -12.50 20.07 -14.02
CA GLN A 234 -12.97 20.14 -12.63
C GLN A 234 -13.27 21.59 -12.20
N MET A 235 -12.51 22.58 -12.67
CA MET A 235 -12.79 24.00 -12.44
C MET A 235 -14.14 24.39 -13.03
N ALA A 236 -14.44 23.99 -14.27
CA ALA A 236 -15.75 24.22 -14.88
C ALA A 236 -16.89 23.60 -14.04
N ARG A 237 -16.69 22.38 -13.51
CA ARG A 237 -17.66 21.70 -12.63
C ARG A 237 -17.87 22.38 -11.28
N ILE A 238 -16.84 23.05 -10.75
CA ILE A 238 -16.94 23.85 -9.53
C ILE A 238 -17.69 25.15 -9.83
N HIS A 239 -17.34 25.84 -10.92
CA HIS A 239 -17.96 27.11 -11.29
C HIS A 239 -19.47 26.99 -11.55
N ASN A 240 -19.88 25.92 -12.24
CA ASN A 240 -21.28 25.68 -12.55
C ASN A 240 -22.04 24.87 -11.46
N ASN A 241 -21.43 24.63 -10.30
CA ASN A 241 -21.99 23.88 -9.17
C ASN A 241 -22.43 22.43 -9.49
N SER A 242 -21.92 21.82 -10.57
CA SER A 242 -22.22 20.41 -10.90
C SER A 242 -21.45 19.41 -10.05
N SER A 243 -20.34 19.81 -9.42
CA SER A 243 -19.57 18.98 -8.48
C SER A 243 -19.63 19.55 -7.06
N LYS A 244 -19.99 18.71 -6.09
CA LYS A 244 -19.99 19.09 -4.66
C LYS A 244 -18.56 19.31 -4.18
N THR A 245 -18.34 20.27 -3.27
CA THR A 245 -17.03 20.60 -2.70
C THR A 245 -16.27 19.38 -2.19
N ARG A 246 -16.94 18.47 -1.48
CA ARG A 246 -16.32 17.24 -0.96
C ARG A 246 -15.81 16.31 -2.06
N LEU A 247 -16.55 16.20 -3.17
CA LEU A 247 -16.12 15.40 -4.32
C LEU A 247 -14.92 16.05 -5.00
N SER A 248 -14.93 17.38 -5.15
CA SER A 248 -13.79 18.13 -5.68
C SER A 248 -12.53 17.95 -4.82
N ILE A 249 -12.65 18.01 -3.48
CA ILE A 249 -11.53 17.78 -2.55
C ILE A 249 -10.98 16.35 -2.67
N LEU A 250 -11.85 15.36 -2.78
CA LEU A 250 -11.44 13.97 -2.97
C LEU A 250 -10.71 13.79 -4.32
N TYR A 251 -11.31 14.30 -5.39
CA TYR A 251 -10.80 14.24 -6.75
C TYR A 251 -9.40 14.87 -6.87
N TYR A 252 -9.22 16.10 -6.41
CA TYR A 252 -7.92 16.76 -6.41
C TYR A 252 -6.91 16.08 -5.48
N GLY A 253 -7.36 15.55 -4.34
CA GLY A 253 -6.52 14.78 -3.44
C GLY A 253 -5.93 13.54 -4.11
N ILE A 254 -6.74 12.80 -4.87
CA ILE A 254 -6.28 11.60 -5.59
C ILE A 254 -5.30 11.96 -6.70
N ILE A 255 -5.64 12.93 -7.56
CA ILE A 255 -4.78 13.34 -8.70
C ILE A 255 -3.45 13.90 -8.20
N GLY A 256 -3.50 14.77 -7.18
CA GLY A 256 -2.28 15.36 -6.59
C GLY A 256 -1.34 14.31 -6.04
N ASN A 257 -1.87 13.31 -5.32
CA ASN A 257 -1.05 12.21 -4.81
C ASN A 257 -0.55 11.30 -5.92
N ALA A 258 -1.34 11.02 -6.97
CA ALA A 258 -0.90 10.24 -8.11
C ALA A 258 0.34 10.86 -8.79
N MET A 259 0.29 12.16 -9.10
CA MET A 259 1.44 12.89 -9.67
C MET A 259 2.64 12.93 -8.72
N MET A 260 2.38 13.07 -7.41
CA MET A 260 3.45 13.08 -6.42
C MET A 260 4.14 11.71 -6.35
N ILE A 261 3.36 10.63 -6.23
CA ILE A 261 3.87 9.25 -6.20
C ILE A 261 4.68 8.95 -7.47
N SER A 262 4.14 9.27 -8.65
CA SER A 262 4.86 9.12 -9.93
C SER A 262 6.23 9.78 -9.90
N LYS A 263 6.28 11.07 -9.50
CA LYS A 263 7.54 11.82 -9.37
C LYS A 263 8.51 11.15 -8.41
N GLN A 264 8.05 10.78 -7.23
CA GLN A 264 8.92 10.22 -6.20
C GLN A 264 9.48 8.85 -6.60
N ASN A 265 8.68 8.07 -7.34
CA ASN A 265 9.08 6.77 -7.84
C ASN A 265 10.19 6.90 -8.89
N LEU A 266 10.04 7.86 -9.82
CA LEU A 266 11.08 8.18 -10.80
C LEU A 266 12.36 8.70 -10.13
N GLU A 267 12.25 9.68 -9.22
CA GLU A 267 13.40 10.22 -8.49
C GLU A 267 14.12 9.14 -7.66
N LEU A 268 13.38 8.15 -7.15
CA LEU A 268 13.95 7.01 -6.45
C LEU A 268 14.77 6.15 -7.41
N LEU A 269 14.21 5.80 -8.56
CA LEU A 269 14.92 5.02 -9.59
C LEU A 269 16.19 5.72 -10.07
N GLU A 270 16.15 7.04 -10.31
CA GLU A 270 17.33 7.82 -10.67
C GLU A 270 18.45 7.76 -9.61
N ILE A 271 18.07 7.78 -8.32
CA ILE A 271 19.04 7.64 -7.23
C ILE A 271 19.65 6.24 -7.25
N PHE A 272 18.86 5.20 -7.51
CA PHE A 272 19.37 3.83 -7.59
C PHE A 272 20.31 3.64 -8.77
N ASP A 273 19.93 4.11 -9.96
CA ASP A 273 20.75 4.08 -11.17
C ASP A 273 22.11 4.75 -10.94
N GLN A 274 22.13 5.95 -10.32
CA GLN A 274 23.36 6.66 -9.99
C GLN A 274 24.18 6.04 -8.87
N SER A 275 23.54 5.39 -7.89
CA SER A 275 24.23 4.87 -6.70
C SER A 275 24.78 3.47 -6.90
N PHE A 276 24.19 2.68 -7.80
CA PHE A 276 24.51 1.27 -7.98
C PHE A 276 24.73 0.86 -9.44
N GLY A 277 24.33 1.66 -10.44
CA GLY A 277 24.49 1.32 -11.86
C GLY A 277 25.96 1.20 -12.30
N GLU A 278 26.87 2.00 -11.72
CA GLU A 278 28.32 1.86 -11.96
C GLU A 278 28.94 0.64 -11.27
N ILE A 279 28.29 0.10 -10.22
CA ILE A 279 28.78 -1.06 -9.47
C ILE A 279 28.42 -2.35 -10.22
N GLU A 280 27.28 -2.40 -10.91
CA GLU A 280 26.88 -3.56 -11.72
C GLU A 280 27.51 -3.59 -13.12
N SER A 281 27.83 -2.44 -13.73
CA SER A 281 28.48 -2.38 -15.05
C SER A 281 29.96 -2.79 -15.08
N ARG A 282 30.56 -3.03 -13.90
CA ARG A 282 31.93 -3.55 -13.75
C ARG A 282 31.99 -5.08 -13.62
N LYS A 283 30.89 -5.80 -13.89
CA LYS A 283 30.89 -7.25 -14.15
C LYS A 283 31.40 -7.54 -15.56
#